data_AF-W9VPS1-F1
#
_entry.id   AF-W9VPS1-F1
#
_cell.length_a   1.000
_cell.length_b   1.000
_cell.length_c   1.000
_cell.angle_alpha   90.00
_cell.angle_beta   90.00
_cell.angle_gamma   90.00
#
_symmetry.space_group_name_H-M   'P 1'
#
loop_
_entity.id
_entity.type
_entity.pdbx_description
1 polymer ?
#
loop_
_entity_poly.entity_id
_entity_poly.type
_entity_poly.pdbx_seq_one_letter_code
_entity_poly.pdbx_strand_id
1 'polypeptide(L)'
;MARAELMNITRYDSGTSWTAFFRKIHSTKGPKYGDALGGSVFRFDELTGSKQVDQVQPTDLPPRAEFERASLKFFAEINCVNYILSYEQFYVYMSDCLDQRHPLSHGVFMLLCLILSFDSKYEEFFSKACGHVEYTFEEGSIASVESLMLLALCRLNRDQRNLAWITLGCASRIAQSLGLHLKESCWEEKSPSIIESRKRLWWSLYDLEICLAYRLGRNPGINPAFCSLDIPSQAMLNMTPYTPPDYHKAVAQLSKITYLIVQDLYGPRAAQICLDSRAEEILGDIQCFWNELHEYLKPGAPLAASHSRAVHYLGLRYEYTILVATRPSVVSCWKSFGSCSDRLMQRVQLCEAANRRSLILLKRMAQEGLFSQQNFLDATYVLANALILLLRLVKDPSRELLMEADEYCLLIDMTQHLNIGRVTKRHFEETTCEIRSRLG
;
A
#
# COMPACT_ATOMS: atom_id res chain seq x y z
N MET A 1 -4.03 23.23 -23.92
CA MET A 1 -3.82 21.77 -23.82
C MET A 1 -2.44 21.54 -23.22
N ALA A 2 -2.34 20.94 -22.04
CA ALA A 2 -1.03 20.60 -21.45
C ALA A 2 -0.33 19.54 -22.32
N ARG A 3 1.02 19.45 -22.34
CA ARG A 3 1.72 18.46 -23.18
C ARG A 3 1.31 17.01 -22.91
N ALA A 4 1.00 16.67 -21.65
CA ALA A 4 0.48 15.34 -21.27
C ALA A 4 -0.92 15.05 -21.85
N GLU A 5 -1.67 16.09 -22.23
CA GLU A 5 -2.98 15.97 -22.86
C GLU A 5 -2.93 15.72 -24.38
N LEU A 6 -1.75 15.81 -24.98
CA LEU A 6 -1.49 15.46 -26.38
C LEU A 6 -1.14 13.97 -26.55
N MET A 7 -0.88 13.27 -25.44
CA MET A 7 -0.75 11.81 -25.45
C MET A 7 -2.16 11.22 -25.56
N ASN A 8 -2.35 10.28 -26.48
CA ASN A 8 -3.62 9.54 -26.66
C ASN A 8 -3.85 8.57 -25.48
N ILE A 9 -3.89 9.07 -24.24
CA ILE A 9 -4.13 8.25 -23.06
C ILE A 9 -5.64 8.02 -23.00
N THR A 10 -6.03 6.75 -23.04
CA THR A 10 -7.40 6.30 -22.81
C THR A 10 -7.89 6.86 -21.50
N ARG A 11 -9.09 7.46 -21.47
CA ARG A 11 -9.71 7.93 -20.22
C ARG A 11 -11.11 7.34 -20.17
N TYR A 12 -11.17 6.12 -19.62
CA TYR A 12 -12.35 5.31 -19.29
C TYR A 12 -13.18 4.69 -20.44
N ASP A 13 -13.86 3.59 -20.09
CA ASP A 13 -14.70 2.66 -20.86
C ASP A 13 -14.03 1.87 -21.98
N SER A 14 -12.83 1.32 -21.74
CA SER A 14 -12.16 0.38 -22.67
C SER A 14 -11.99 0.92 -24.11
N GLY A 15 -12.21 2.22 -24.28
CA GLY A 15 -12.07 2.92 -25.54
C GLY A 15 -10.60 3.07 -25.91
N THR A 16 -10.32 2.95 -27.19
CA THR A 16 -8.96 3.14 -27.69
C THR A 16 -8.47 4.57 -27.45
N SER A 17 -7.15 4.73 -27.43
CA SER A 17 -6.42 6.00 -27.37
C SER A 17 -6.99 7.05 -28.36
N TRP A 18 -7.47 6.57 -29.50
CA TRP A 18 -8.12 7.34 -30.56
C TRP A 18 -9.51 7.88 -30.20
N THR A 19 -10.36 7.09 -29.53
CA THR A 19 -11.72 7.51 -29.15
C THR A 19 -11.70 8.74 -28.25
N ALA A 20 -10.83 8.74 -27.23
CA ALA A 20 -10.64 9.87 -26.32
C ALA A 20 -10.04 11.09 -27.04
N PHE A 21 -9.05 10.87 -27.92
CA PHE A 21 -8.46 11.93 -28.73
C PHE A 21 -9.50 12.62 -29.64
N PHE A 22 -10.32 11.84 -30.36
CA PHE A 22 -11.37 12.37 -31.20
C PHE A 22 -12.47 13.08 -30.39
N ARG A 23 -12.89 12.52 -29.25
CA ARG A 23 -13.85 13.18 -28.34
C ARG A 23 -13.31 14.55 -27.90
N LYS A 24 -12.01 14.61 -27.60
CA LYS A 24 -11.35 15.85 -27.20
C LYS A 24 -11.28 16.87 -28.33
N ILE A 25 -10.89 16.47 -29.55
CA ILE A 25 -10.95 17.33 -30.74
C ILE A 25 -12.36 17.91 -30.91
N HIS A 26 -13.39 17.08 -30.79
CA HIS A 26 -14.78 17.52 -30.93
C HIS A 26 -15.21 18.48 -29.81
N SER A 27 -14.86 18.21 -28.55
CA SER A 27 -15.17 19.12 -27.43
C SER A 27 -14.47 20.48 -27.53
N THR A 28 -13.33 20.56 -28.23
CA THR A 28 -12.56 21.80 -28.41
C THR A 28 -13.05 22.61 -29.63
N LYS A 29 -13.79 21.97 -30.55
CA LYS A 29 -14.44 22.65 -31.67
C LYS A 29 -15.73 23.30 -31.14
N GLY A 30 -15.67 24.61 -30.87
CA GLY A 30 -16.87 25.39 -30.55
C GLY A 30 -17.95 25.31 -31.65
N PRO A 31 -19.15 25.89 -31.43
CA PRO A 31 -20.36 25.67 -32.25
C PRO A 31 -20.23 26.00 -33.74
N LYS A 32 -19.15 26.67 -34.17
CA LYS A 32 -18.92 27.10 -35.56
C LYS A 32 -18.47 25.99 -36.54
N TYR A 33 -18.15 24.79 -36.06
CA TYR A 33 -17.66 23.70 -36.92
C TYR A 33 -18.71 22.61 -37.23
N GLY A 34 -19.91 22.69 -36.66
CA GLY A 34 -21.00 21.73 -36.89
C GLY A 34 -21.58 21.79 -38.31
N ASP A 35 -21.53 22.96 -38.97
CA ASP A 35 -22.16 23.17 -40.27
C ASP A 35 -21.27 22.77 -41.47
N ALA A 36 -19.96 22.57 -41.26
CA ALA A 36 -19.01 22.33 -42.35
C ALA A 36 -18.76 20.84 -42.67
N LEU A 37 -19.14 19.93 -41.76
CA LEU A 37 -18.99 18.49 -41.95
C LEU A 37 -20.39 17.87 -42.05
N GLY A 38 -20.90 17.82 -43.28
CA GLY A 38 -22.21 17.23 -43.57
C GLY A 38 -22.36 15.85 -42.95
N GLY A 39 -23.31 15.74 -42.01
CA GLY A 39 -24.16 14.56 -41.86
C GLY A 39 -23.53 13.21 -41.55
N SER A 40 -22.35 13.14 -40.93
CA SER A 40 -21.89 11.90 -40.30
C SER A 40 -21.44 12.19 -38.87
N VAL A 41 -22.40 12.09 -37.94
CA VAL A 41 -22.12 12.04 -36.51
C VAL A 41 -21.34 10.74 -36.29
N PHE A 42 -20.02 10.84 -36.14
CA PHE A 42 -19.16 9.72 -35.78
C PHE A 42 -19.74 9.07 -34.50
N ARG A 43 -20.27 7.85 -34.60
CA ARG A 43 -20.80 7.14 -33.42
C ARG A 43 -19.61 6.64 -32.61
N PHE A 44 -19.38 7.27 -31.47
CA PHE A 44 -18.28 6.90 -30.57
C PHE A 44 -18.34 5.42 -30.12
N ASP A 45 -19.54 4.85 -30.13
CA ASP A 45 -19.82 3.45 -29.81
C ASP A 45 -19.12 2.45 -30.77
N GLU A 46 -18.78 2.88 -32.01
CA GLU A 46 -18.09 2.03 -32.99
C GLU A 46 -16.58 1.90 -32.72
N LEU A 47 -15.98 2.83 -31.96
CA LEU A 47 -14.55 2.82 -31.61
C LEU A 47 -14.28 2.20 -30.22
N THR A 48 -15.32 2.02 -29.41
CA THR A 48 -15.29 1.26 -28.16
C THR A 48 -15.54 -0.21 -28.50
N GLY A 49 -14.56 -0.88 -29.10
CA GLY A 49 -14.59 -2.33 -29.36
C GLY A 49 -14.51 -3.18 -28.08
N SER A 50 -14.99 -2.67 -26.96
CA SER A 50 -15.03 -3.35 -25.69
C SER A 50 -16.11 -4.40 -25.72
N LYS A 51 -15.72 -5.67 -25.60
CA LYS A 51 -16.68 -6.71 -25.23
C LYS A 51 -17.37 -6.24 -23.95
N GLN A 52 -18.69 -6.18 -23.96
CA GLN A 52 -19.42 -6.07 -22.70
C GLN A 52 -19.10 -7.33 -21.90
N VAL A 53 -18.36 -7.15 -20.81
CA VAL A 53 -18.12 -8.21 -19.84
C VAL A 53 -19.47 -8.53 -19.21
N ASP A 54 -19.83 -9.81 -19.18
CA ASP A 54 -21.08 -10.25 -18.56
C ASP A 54 -21.19 -9.70 -17.13
N GLN A 55 -22.39 -9.35 -16.69
CA GLN A 55 -22.60 -8.84 -15.35
C GLN A 55 -22.87 -9.98 -14.36
N VAL A 56 -22.45 -9.81 -13.11
CA VAL A 56 -22.56 -10.84 -12.08
C VAL A 56 -23.93 -10.76 -11.41
N GLN A 57 -24.59 -11.92 -11.32
CA GLN A 57 -25.74 -12.13 -10.44
C GLN A 57 -25.24 -12.55 -9.06
N PRO A 58 -25.38 -11.73 -8.01
CA PRO A 58 -24.90 -12.07 -6.68
C PRO A 58 -25.73 -13.20 -6.08
N THR A 59 -25.21 -14.43 -6.10
CA THR A 59 -25.82 -15.59 -5.40
C THR A 59 -25.03 -15.93 -4.14
N ASP A 60 -25.76 -16.45 -3.14
CA ASP A 60 -25.16 -17.04 -1.93
C ASP A 60 -24.30 -16.08 -1.09
N LEU A 61 -24.69 -14.81 -0.97
CA LEU A 61 -24.07 -13.85 -0.04
C LEU A 61 -24.71 -13.95 1.35
N PRO A 62 -23.94 -13.70 2.43
CA PRO A 62 -24.47 -13.74 3.77
C PRO A 62 -25.49 -12.61 4.01
N PRO A 63 -26.37 -12.74 5.03
CA PRO A 63 -27.32 -11.69 5.39
C PRO A 63 -26.63 -10.35 5.66
N ARG A 64 -27.33 -9.23 5.40
CA ARG A 64 -26.80 -7.86 5.55
C ARG A 64 -26.03 -7.63 6.85
N ALA A 65 -26.60 -8.04 7.99
CA ALA A 65 -25.98 -7.86 9.30
C ALA A 65 -24.66 -8.63 9.47
N GLU A 66 -24.51 -9.80 8.83
CA GLU A 66 -23.27 -10.56 8.84
C GLU A 66 -22.22 -9.94 7.91
N PHE A 67 -22.66 -9.45 6.74
CA PHE A 67 -21.78 -8.71 5.82
C PHE A 67 -21.22 -7.46 6.52
N GLU A 68 -22.08 -6.61 7.08
CA GLU A 68 -21.68 -5.39 7.80
C GLU A 68 -20.69 -5.69 8.93
N ARG A 69 -20.88 -6.80 9.66
CA ARG A 69 -19.93 -7.22 10.70
C ARG A 69 -18.57 -7.59 10.11
N ALA A 70 -18.53 -8.33 9.00
CA ALA A 70 -17.27 -8.70 8.34
C ALA A 70 -16.54 -7.46 7.80
N SER A 71 -17.28 -6.48 7.26
CA SER A 71 -16.68 -5.25 6.71
C SER A 71 -16.05 -4.35 7.78
N LEU A 72 -16.56 -4.36 9.02
CA LEU A 72 -15.94 -3.63 10.13
C LEU A 72 -14.48 -4.04 10.35
N LYS A 73 -14.16 -5.34 10.28
CA LYS A 73 -12.77 -5.83 10.39
C LYS A 73 -11.92 -5.32 9.23
N PHE A 74 -12.41 -5.42 8.00
CA PHE A 74 -11.71 -4.90 6.82
C PHE A 74 -11.34 -3.42 7.00
N PHE A 75 -12.29 -2.58 7.42
CA PHE A 75 -11.99 -1.17 7.58
C PHE A 75 -11.11 -0.85 8.79
N ALA A 76 -11.32 -1.54 9.90
CA ALA A 76 -10.57 -1.34 11.13
C ALA A 76 -9.12 -1.86 11.06
N GLU A 77 -8.86 -2.88 10.23
CA GLU A 77 -7.57 -3.58 10.22
C GLU A 77 -6.77 -3.40 8.92
N ILE A 78 -7.45 -3.22 7.77
CA ILE A 78 -6.85 -3.18 6.43
C ILE A 78 -6.95 -1.78 5.83
N ASN A 79 -8.17 -1.26 5.66
CA ASN A 79 -8.41 0.01 4.96
C ASN A 79 -7.81 1.21 5.71
N CYS A 80 -7.75 1.15 7.04
CA CYS A 80 -7.17 2.20 7.88
C CYS A 80 -5.66 2.37 7.68
N VAL A 81 -4.96 1.33 7.25
CA VAL A 81 -3.51 1.37 7.03
C VAL A 81 -3.12 1.46 5.56
N ASN A 82 -3.97 0.93 4.67
CA ASN A 82 -3.88 1.08 3.21
C ASN A 82 -5.28 1.35 2.68
N TYR A 83 -5.54 2.57 2.24
CA TYR A 83 -6.86 2.91 1.72
C TYR A 83 -7.12 2.17 0.42
N ILE A 84 -8.25 1.48 0.35
CA ILE A 84 -8.74 0.75 -0.82
C ILE A 84 -10.10 1.32 -1.21
N LEU A 85 -11.04 1.40 -0.26
CA LEU A 85 -12.43 1.74 -0.54
C LEU A 85 -12.94 2.79 0.46
N SER A 86 -13.80 3.70 0.00
CA SER A 86 -14.48 4.63 0.90
C SER A 86 -15.65 3.95 1.62
N TYR A 87 -15.94 4.42 2.83
CA TYR A 87 -17.09 3.95 3.61
C TYR A 87 -18.41 4.11 2.87
N GLU A 88 -18.64 5.30 2.30
CA GLU A 88 -19.85 5.61 1.55
C GLU A 88 -20.01 4.70 0.33
N GLN A 89 -18.93 4.55 -0.46
CA GLN A 89 -18.95 3.73 -1.67
C GLN A 89 -19.19 2.25 -1.36
N PHE A 90 -18.65 1.76 -0.24
CA PHE A 90 -18.92 0.41 0.23
C PHE A 90 -20.41 0.16 0.50
N TYR A 91 -21.09 1.07 1.22
CA TYR A 91 -22.52 0.89 1.52
C TYR A 91 -23.38 0.96 0.26
N VAL A 92 -23.00 1.77 -0.73
CA VAL A 92 -23.63 1.78 -2.05
C VAL A 92 -23.48 0.41 -2.72
N TYR A 93 -22.25 -0.09 -2.87
CA TYR A 93 -22.00 -1.40 -3.48
C TYR A 93 -22.69 -2.55 -2.75
N MET A 94 -22.67 -2.54 -1.42
CA MET A 94 -23.34 -3.55 -0.62
C MET A 94 -24.86 -3.49 -0.77
N SER A 95 -25.48 -2.30 -0.75
CA SER A 95 -26.93 -2.19 -0.91
C SER A 95 -27.38 -2.58 -2.30
N ASP A 96 -26.68 -2.15 -3.34
CA ASP A 96 -27.01 -2.50 -4.73
C ASP A 96 -26.92 -4.01 -4.95
N CYS A 97 -25.91 -4.64 -4.34
CA CYS A 97 -25.68 -6.07 -4.34
C CYS A 97 -26.78 -6.85 -3.60
N LEU A 98 -27.05 -6.52 -2.34
CA LEU A 98 -28.00 -7.25 -1.50
C LEU A 98 -29.46 -7.04 -1.91
N ASP A 99 -29.79 -5.85 -2.41
CA ASP A 99 -31.14 -5.52 -2.85
C ASP A 99 -31.38 -5.92 -4.33
N GLN A 100 -30.37 -6.50 -5.00
CA GLN A 100 -30.40 -6.92 -6.42
C GLN A 100 -30.90 -5.80 -7.35
N ARG A 101 -30.60 -4.54 -7.03
CA ARG A 101 -31.13 -3.37 -7.77
C ARG A 101 -30.55 -3.30 -9.18
N HIS A 102 -29.27 -3.64 -9.29
CA HIS A 102 -28.51 -3.60 -10.53
C HIS A 102 -27.58 -4.80 -10.61
N PRO A 103 -27.33 -5.35 -11.80
CA PRO A 103 -26.28 -6.34 -11.98
C PRO A 103 -24.92 -5.74 -11.60
N LEU A 104 -24.06 -6.54 -10.97
CA LEU A 104 -22.77 -6.06 -10.48
C LEU A 104 -21.68 -6.21 -11.53
N SER A 105 -20.71 -5.29 -11.50
CA SER A 105 -19.46 -5.52 -12.20
C SER A 105 -18.63 -6.60 -11.52
N HIS A 106 -17.75 -7.25 -12.27
CA HIS A 106 -16.87 -8.28 -11.72
C HIS A 106 -15.93 -7.69 -10.66
N GLY A 107 -15.44 -6.47 -10.86
CA GLY A 107 -14.63 -5.74 -9.88
C GLY A 107 -15.35 -5.52 -8.56
N VAL A 108 -16.62 -5.07 -8.58
CA VAL A 108 -17.42 -4.88 -7.36
C VAL A 108 -17.71 -6.20 -6.67
N PHE A 109 -18.15 -7.23 -7.41
CA PHE A 109 -18.43 -8.54 -6.83
C PHE A 109 -17.18 -9.15 -6.17
N MET A 110 -16.04 -9.07 -6.86
CA MET A 110 -14.75 -9.54 -6.35
C MET A 110 -14.34 -8.77 -5.09
N LEU A 111 -14.47 -7.45 -5.07
CA LEU A 111 -14.19 -6.60 -3.90
C LEU A 111 -15.01 -7.03 -2.68
N LEU A 112 -16.32 -7.20 -2.86
CA LEU A 112 -17.25 -7.63 -1.81
C LEU A 112 -16.91 -9.04 -1.28
N CYS A 113 -16.63 -9.99 -2.17
CA CYS A 113 -16.19 -11.34 -1.80
C CYS A 113 -14.88 -11.34 -1.00
N LEU A 114 -13.92 -10.50 -1.40
CA LEU A 114 -12.64 -10.38 -0.69
C LEU A 114 -12.82 -9.78 0.70
N ILE A 115 -13.67 -8.75 0.85
CA ILE A 115 -14.02 -8.16 2.16
C ILE A 115 -14.59 -9.23 3.10
N LEU A 116 -15.51 -10.08 2.60
CA LEU A 116 -16.06 -11.19 3.37
C LEU A 116 -14.96 -12.19 3.79
N SER A 117 -14.03 -12.52 2.88
CA SER A 117 -12.97 -13.51 3.13
C SER A 117 -11.95 -13.13 4.23
N PHE A 118 -12.02 -11.91 4.78
CA PHE A 118 -11.25 -11.55 5.98
C PHE A 118 -11.81 -12.21 7.24
N ASP A 119 -13.10 -12.57 7.25
CA ASP A 119 -13.65 -13.41 8.30
C ASP A 119 -13.45 -14.88 7.93
N SER A 120 -12.81 -15.65 8.81
CA SER A 120 -12.56 -17.08 8.61
C SER A 120 -13.83 -17.89 8.35
N LYS A 121 -15.00 -17.40 8.78
CA LYS A 121 -16.30 -18.03 8.46
C LYS A 121 -16.62 -17.99 6.96
N TYR A 122 -16.12 -17.00 6.23
CA TYR A 122 -16.43 -16.75 4.82
C TYR A 122 -15.21 -16.93 3.91
N GLU A 123 -14.27 -17.82 4.30
CA GLU A 123 -13.06 -18.10 3.52
C GLU A 123 -13.38 -18.58 2.09
N GLU A 124 -14.51 -19.25 1.87
CA GLU A 124 -14.95 -19.70 0.54
C GLU A 124 -15.10 -18.56 -0.48
N PHE A 125 -15.40 -17.34 -0.01
CA PHE A 125 -15.54 -16.18 -0.88
C PHE A 125 -14.21 -15.74 -1.50
N PHE A 126 -13.08 -16.14 -0.92
CA PHE A 126 -11.78 -15.95 -1.56
C PHE A 126 -11.71 -16.74 -2.88
N SER A 127 -12.20 -17.99 -2.89
CA SER A 127 -12.23 -18.81 -4.11
C SER A 127 -13.19 -18.22 -5.15
N LYS A 128 -14.37 -17.76 -4.72
CA LYS A 128 -15.32 -17.03 -5.59
C LYS A 128 -14.66 -15.81 -6.21
N ALA A 129 -14.00 -14.96 -5.41
CA ALA A 129 -13.27 -13.79 -5.90
C ALA A 129 -12.19 -14.17 -6.95
N CYS A 130 -11.46 -15.26 -6.72
CA CYS A 130 -10.43 -15.73 -7.66
C CYS A 130 -10.99 -16.10 -9.03
N GLY A 131 -12.23 -16.61 -9.11
CA GLY A 131 -12.91 -16.92 -10.37
C GLY A 131 -13.24 -15.68 -11.22
N HIS A 132 -13.21 -14.48 -10.63
CA HIS A 132 -13.57 -13.24 -11.30
C HIS A 132 -12.36 -12.40 -11.75
N VAL A 133 -11.13 -12.89 -11.55
CA VAL A 133 -9.89 -12.12 -11.79
C VAL A 133 -9.70 -11.72 -13.25
N GLU A 134 -9.89 -12.65 -14.19
CA GLU A 134 -9.69 -12.38 -15.62
C GLU A 134 -10.69 -11.35 -16.13
N TYR A 135 -11.96 -11.49 -15.76
CA TYR A 135 -13.02 -10.52 -16.07
C TYR A 135 -12.74 -9.14 -15.46
N THR A 136 -12.17 -9.10 -14.25
CA THR A 136 -11.79 -7.85 -13.59
C THR A 136 -10.66 -7.12 -14.34
N PHE A 137 -9.74 -7.88 -14.96
CA PHE A 137 -8.73 -7.31 -15.84
C PHE A 137 -9.32 -6.71 -17.12
N GLU A 138 -10.30 -7.39 -17.72
CA GLU A 138 -10.99 -6.92 -18.92
C GLU A 138 -11.87 -5.69 -18.64
N GLU A 139 -12.56 -5.67 -17.48
CA GLU A 139 -13.40 -4.55 -17.04
C GLU A 139 -12.58 -3.25 -16.83
N GLY A 140 -11.40 -3.34 -16.20
CA GLY A 140 -10.49 -2.21 -16.06
C GLY A 140 -11.10 -0.97 -15.36
N SER A 141 -11.97 -1.15 -14.37
CA SER A 141 -12.66 -0.06 -13.65
C SER A 141 -11.95 0.38 -12.37
N ILE A 142 -12.49 1.41 -11.68
CA ILE A 142 -12.03 1.76 -10.32
C ILE A 142 -12.17 0.56 -9.39
N ALA A 143 -13.31 -0.14 -9.44
CA ALA A 143 -13.55 -1.33 -8.62
C ALA A 143 -12.56 -2.46 -8.96
N SER A 144 -12.10 -2.56 -10.21
CA SER A 144 -10.99 -3.47 -10.58
C SER A 144 -9.69 -3.11 -9.86
N VAL A 145 -9.34 -1.83 -9.75
CA VAL A 145 -8.14 -1.41 -9.00
C VAL A 145 -8.29 -1.76 -7.53
N GLU A 146 -9.42 -1.42 -6.92
CA GLU A 146 -9.71 -1.65 -5.51
C GLU A 146 -9.69 -3.16 -5.17
N SER A 147 -10.35 -3.98 -5.99
CA SER A 147 -10.44 -5.43 -5.78
C SER A 147 -9.10 -6.13 -5.99
N LEU A 148 -8.30 -5.71 -6.97
CA LEU A 148 -6.96 -6.27 -7.22
C LEU A 148 -5.96 -5.88 -6.14
N MET A 149 -6.02 -4.64 -5.62
CA MET A 149 -5.26 -4.25 -4.44
C MET A 149 -5.59 -5.13 -3.23
N LEU A 150 -6.88 -5.34 -2.98
CA LEU A 150 -7.32 -6.20 -1.88
C LEU A 150 -6.93 -7.66 -2.08
N LEU A 151 -7.04 -8.17 -3.31
CA LEU A 151 -6.61 -9.52 -3.66
C LEU A 151 -5.12 -9.69 -3.41
N ALA A 152 -4.29 -8.71 -3.77
CA ALA A 152 -2.86 -8.76 -3.52
C ALA A 152 -2.55 -8.93 -2.02
N LEU A 153 -3.23 -8.18 -1.15
CA LEU A 153 -3.11 -8.34 0.31
C LEU A 153 -3.57 -9.74 0.78
N CYS A 154 -4.71 -10.23 0.30
CA CYS A 154 -5.20 -11.57 0.63
C CYS A 154 -4.26 -12.69 0.17
N ARG A 155 -3.59 -12.51 -0.98
CA ARG A 155 -2.57 -13.43 -1.51
C ARG A 155 -1.31 -13.43 -0.63
N LEU A 156 -0.90 -12.29 -0.08
CA LEU A 156 0.23 -12.22 0.86
C LEU A 156 -0.05 -13.01 2.14
N ASN A 157 -1.26 -12.90 2.70
CA ASN A 157 -1.67 -13.70 3.88
C ASN A 157 -1.61 -15.21 3.61
N ARG A 158 -1.75 -15.63 2.35
CA ARG A 158 -1.73 -17.03 1.91
C ARG A 158 -0.36 -17.48 1.38
N ASP A 159 0.71 -16.75 1.68
CA ASP A 159 2.10 -16.98 1.23
C ASP A 159 2.26 -17.02 -0.31
N GLN A 160 1.33 -16.41 -1.05
CA GLN A 160 1.34 -16.37 -2.51
C GLN A 160 2.01 -15.08 -3.01
N ARG A 161 3.26 -14.84 -2.57
CA ARG A 161 4.02 -13.60 -2.78
C ARG A 161 4.24 -13.21 -4.25
N ASN A 162 4.43 -14.20 -5.12
CA ASN A 162 4.58 -13.96 -6.56
C ASN A 162 3.27 -13.51 -7.18
N LEU A 163 2.16 -14.19 -6.85
CA LEU A 163 0.84 -13.82 -7.33
C LEU A 163 0.46 -12.43 -6.82
N ALA A 164 0.65 -12.16 -5.52
CA ALA A 164 0.37 -10.85 -4.93
C ALA A 164 1.06 -9.69 -5.69
N TRP A 165 2.34 -9.87 -6.03
CA TRP A 165 3.09 -8.88 -6.80
C TRP A 165 2.57 -8.68 -8.21
N ILE A 166 2.28 -9.76 -8.94
CA ILE A 166 1.73 -9.66 -10.30
C ILE A 166 0.34 -9.03 -10.27
N THR A 167 -0.51 -9.42 -9.32
CA THR A 167 -1.84 -8.84 -9.11
C THR A 167 -1.76 -7.34 -8.84
N LEU A 168 -0.85 -6.91 -7.95
CA LEU A 168 -0.67 -5.49 -7.66
C LEU A 168 -0.14 -4.72 -8.89
N GLY A 169 0.79 -5.30 -9.65
CA GLY A 169 1.25 -4.70 -10.91
C GLY A 169 0.15 -4.57 -11.97
N CYS A 170 -0.81 -5.50 -12.00
CA CYS A 170 -2.01 -5.34 -12.83
C CYS A 170 -2.90 -4.21 -12.33
N ALA A 171 -3.12 -4.08 -11.02
CA ALA A 171 -3.85 -2.95 -10.44
C ALA A 171 -3.21 -1.61 -10.81
N SER A 172 -1.87 -1.50 -10.75
CA SER A 172 -1.11 -0.31 -11.15
C SER A 172 -1.27 0.02 -12.63
N ARG A 173 -1.26 -0.98 -13.52
CA ARG A 173 -1.49 -0.76 -14.95
C ARG A 173 -2.92 -0.31 -15.27
N ILE A 174 -3.92 -0.87 -14.59
CA ILE A 174 -5.31 -0.44 -14.72
C ILE A 174 -5.45 0.99 -14.17
N ALA A 175 -4.94 1.29 -12.97
CA ALA A 175 -4.95 2.64 -12.42
C ALA A 175 -4.29 3.67 -13.34
N GLN A 176 -3.20 3.28 -14.02
CA GLN A 176 -2.54 4.12 -15.02
C GLN A 176 -3.36 4.29 -16.29
N SER A 177 -3.98 3.22 -16.83
CA SER A 177 -4.84 3.30 -18.01
C SER A 177 -6.10 4.15 -17.76
N LEU A 178 -6.52 4.23 -16.49
CA LEU A 178 -7.58 5.12 -16.01
C LEU A 178 -7.11 6.57 -15.76
N GLY A 179 -5.80 6.84 -15.82
CA GLY A 179 -5.24 8.17 -15.59
C GLY A 179 -5.25 8.63 -14.13
N LEU A 180 -5.34 7.70 -13.15
CA LEU A 180 -5.35 8.04 -11.72
C LEU A 180 -4.04 8.70 -11.25
N HIS A 181 -2.95 8.48 -11.96
CA HIS A 181 -1.64 9.08 -11.71
C HIS A 181 -1.48 10.52 -12.24
N LEU A 182 -2.48 11.03 -12.97
CA LEU A 182 -2.47 12.36 -13.57
C LEU A 182 -3.26 13.35 -12.72
N LYS A 183 -2.95 14.65 -12.85
CA LYS A 183 -3.70 15.74 -12.18
C LYS A 183 -5.22 15.58 -12.30
N GLU A 184 -5.95 15.86 -11.23
CA GLU A 184 -7.41 15.75 -11.13
C GLU A 184 -8.16 16.62 -12.14
N SER A 185 -7.52 17.69 -12.66
CA SER A 185 -8.06 18.48 -13.77
C SER A 185 -8.32 17.61 -15.02
N CYS A 186 -7.62 16.49 -15.15
CA CYS A 186 -7.74 15.52 -16.23
C CYS A 186 -8.93 14.56 -16.10
N TRP A 187 -9.55 14.47 -14.92
CA TRP A 187 -10.65 13.55 -14.65
C TRP A 187 -11.99 14.16 -15.08
N GLU A 188 -12.91 13.34 -15.58
CA GLU A 188 -14.26 13.79 -15.93
C GLU A 188 -15.07 14.14 -14.67
N GLU A 189 -14.93 13.31 -13.63
CA GLU A 189 -15.54 13.54 -12.32
C GLU A 189 -14.98 14.79 -11.64
N LYS A 190 -15.87 15.65 -11.17
CA LYS A 190 -15.53 16.93 -10.52
C LYS A 190 -15.97 17.00 -9.06
N SER A 191 -16.68 15.99 -8.56
CA SER A 191 -17.04 15.90 -7.15
C SER A 191 -15.80 15.87 -6.25
N PRO A 192 -15.65 16.82 -5.31
CA PRO A 192 -14.51 16.86 -4.40
C PRO A 192 -14.31 15.57 -3.58
N SER A 193 -15.39 14.91 -3.19
CA SER A 193 -15.35 13.65 -2.43
C SER A 193 -14.75 12.52 -3.26
N ILE A 194 -15.20 12.36 -4.51
CA ILE A 194 -14.70 11.32 -5.42
C ILE A 194 -13.26 11.62 -5.81
N ILE A 195 -12.90 12.88 -6.04
CA ILE A 195 -11.53 13.28 -6.33
C ILE A 195 -10.59 12.85 -5.20
N GLU A 196 -10.91 13.20 -3.95
CA GLU A 196 -10.06 12.84 -2.81
C GLU A 196 -10.01 11.32 -2.58
N SER A 197 -11.10 10.59 -2.78
CA SER A 197 -11.11 9.13 -2.73
C SER A 197 -10.19 8.49 -3.79
N ARG A 198 -10.19 9.01 -5.03
CA ARG A 198 -9.30 8.53 -6.11
C ARG A 198 -7.83 8.89 -5.85
N LYS A 199 -7.55 10.07 -5.27
CA LYS A 199 -6.20 10.43 -4.81
C LYS A 199 -5.70 9.48 -3.75
N ARG A 200 -6.52 9.17 -2.73
CA ARG A 200 -6.16 8.20 -1.68
C ARG A 200 -5.92 6.81 -2.25
N LEU A 201 -6.74 6.37 -3.21
CA LEU A 201 -6.57 5.09 -3.89
C LEU A 201 -5.22 5.02 -4.64
N TRP A 202 -4.92 6.01 -5.49
CA TRP A 202 -3.65 6.06 -6.22
C TRP A 202 -2.44 6.08 -5.28
N TRP A 203 -2.45 6.95 -4.27
CA TRP A 203 -1.31 7.07 -3.36
C TRP A 203 -1.15 5.87 -2.43
N SER A 204 -2.23 5.15 -2.10
CA SER A 204 -2.15 3.88 -1.38
C SER A 204 -1.64 2.74 -2.26
N LEU A 205 -2.00 2.72 -3.54
CA LEU A 205 -1.42 1.80 -4.52
C LEU A 205 0.08 2.05 -4.71
N TYR A 206 0.47 3.31 -4.86
CA TYR A 206 1.85 3.76 -4.95
C TYR A 206 2.68 3.30 -3.74
N ASP A 207 2.16 3.57 -2.53
CA ASP A 207 2.78 3.15 -1.28
C ASP A 207 2.92 1.62 -1.18
N LEU A 208 1.85 0.88 -1.44
CA LEU A 208 1.84 -0.56 -1.34
C LEU A 208 2.81 -1.20 -2.34
N GLU A 209 2.89 -0.67 -3.57
CA GLU A 209 3.82 -1.17 -4.58
C GLU A 209 5.28 -0.99 -4.16
N ILE A 210 5.64 0.19 -3.64
CA ILE A 210 6.98 0.44 -3.12
C ILE A 210 7.26 -0.48 -1.94
N CYS A 211 6.31 -0.59 -1.01
CA CYS A 211 6.39 -1.49 0.14
C CYS A 211 6.68 -2.93 -0.27
N LEU A 212 5.97 -3.46 -1.26
CA LEU A 212 6.22 -4.83 -1.73
C LEU A 212 7.52 -4.95 -2.53
N ALA A 213 7.88 -3.92 -3.30
CA ALA A 213 9.10 -3.93 -4.11
C ALA A 213 10.31 -4.19 -3.23
N TYR A 214 10.58 -3.36 -2.23
CA TYR A 214 11.79 -3.54 -1.42
C TYR A 214 11.69 -4.73 -0.45
N ARG A 215 10.50 -5.10 0.03
CA ARG A 215 10.34 -6.30 0.89
C ARG A 215 10.58 -7.60 0.14
N LEU A 216 10.27 -7.63 -1.16
CA LEU A 216 10.45 -8.80 -2.02
C LEU A 216 11.74 -8.75 -2.85
N GLY A 217 12.58 -7.71 -2.67
CA GLY A 217 13.82 -7.53 -3.43
C GLY A 217 13.59 -7.26 -4.91
N ARG A 218 12.52 -6.53 -5.25
CA ARG A 218 12.10 -6.18 -6.61
C ARG A 218 12.20 -4.68 -6.84
N ASN A 219 12.25 -4.29 -8.11
CA ASN A 219 12.17 -2.89 -8.50
C ASN A 219 10.68 -2.45 -8.58
N PRO A 220 10.33 -1.26 -8.08
CA PRO A 220 9.01 -0.68 -8.32
C PRO A 220 8.73 -0.54 -9.82
N GLY A 221 7.51 -0.84 -10.25
CA GLY A 221 7.05 -0.66 -11.63
C GLY A 221 6.53 0.76 -11.90
N ILE A 222 6.02 1.46 -10.88
CA ILE A 222 5.62 2.86 -10.96
C ILE A 222 6.87 3.74 -11.03
N ASN A 223 6.90 4.58 -12.06
CA ASN A 223 7.90 5.63 -12.21
C ASN A 223 7.30 7.00 -11.84
N PRO A 224 7.76 7.63 -10.74
CA PRO A 224 7.25 8.91 -10.27
C PRO A 224 7.40 10.05 -11.29
N ALA A 225 8.33 9.94 -12.25
CA ALA A 225 8.51 10.95 -13.30
C ALA A 225 7.27 11.11 -14.20
N PHE A 226 6.41 10.08 -14.27
CA PHE A 226 5.14 10.14 -15.01
C PHE A 226 3.94 10.47 -14.10
N CYS A 227 4.13 10.53 -12.79
CA CYS A 227 3.07 10.88 -11.85
C CYS A 227 2.99 12.41 -11.71
N SER A 228 1.82 12.97 -12.04
CA SER A 228 1.56 14.41 -11.87
C SER A 228 0.45 14.72 -10.88
N LEU A 229 -0.18 13.68 -10.31
CA LEU A 229 -1.20 13.83 -9.28
C LEU A 229 -0.61 14.42 -8.00
N ASP A 230 -1.31 15.39 -7.42
CA ASP A 230 -0.95 15.96 -6.13
C ASP A 230 -1.31 15.01 -4.98
N ILE A 231 -0.60 15.14 -3.84
CA ILE A 231 -0.90 14.36 -2.63
C ILE A 231 -2.32 14.65 -2.12
N PRO A 232 -2.99 13.70 -1.43
CA PRO A 232 -4.32 13.92 -0.85
C PRO A 232 -4.33 15.16 0.06
N SER A 233 -5.41 15.94 0.00
CA SER A 233 -5.50 17.22 0.73
C SER A 233 -6.18 17.06 2.10
N GLN A 234 -6.08 18.11 2.94
CA GLN A 234 -6.59 18.13 4.32
C GLN A 234 -8.13 18.17 4.41
N ALA A 235 -8.83 18.10 3.28
CA ALA A 235 -10.26 18.31 3.26
C ALA A 235 -10.93 17.22 4.12
N MET A 236 -11.73 17.63 5.11
CA MET A 236 -12.60 16.76 5.91
C MET A 236 -13.67 16.02 5.07
N LEU A 237 -13.55 16.09 3.74
CA LEU A 237 -14.30 15.32 2.78
C LEU A 237 -13.91 13.85 2.93
N ASN A 238 -14.91 12.99 3.11
CA ASN A 238 -14.75 11.55 3.25
C ASN A 238 -13.81 11.16 4.41
N MET A 239 -14.05 11.75 5.59
CA MET A 239 -13.44 11.26 6.82
C MET A 239 -13.74 9.78 6.98
N THR A 240 -12.69 8.97 7.20
CA THR A 240 -12.88 7.58 7.54
C THR A 240 -12.91 7.46 9.07
N PRO A 241 -13.79 6.64 9.66
CA PRO A 241 -13.88 6.49 11.11
C PRO A 241 -12.63 5.90 11.76
N TYR A 242 -11.66 5.41 10.97
CA TYR A 242 -10.44 4.74 11.45
C TYR A 242 -9.14 5.43 11.02
N THR A 243 -9.21 6.55 10.31
CA THR A 243 -8.02 7.34 9.96
C THR A 243 -8.19 8.81 10.36
N PRO A 244 -7.22 9.38 11.10
CA PRO A 244 -7.27 10.80 11.43
C PRO A 244 -7.05 11.65 10.16
N PRO A 245 -7.46 12.93 10.19
CA PRO A 245 -7.13 13.88 9.14
C PRO A 245 -5.63 13.91 8.83
N ASP A 246 -5.26 14.18 7.58
CA ASP A 246 -3.87 14.20 7.09
C ASP A 246 -3.10 12.88 7.12
N TYR A 247 -3.67 11.77 7.62
CA TYR A 247 -2.98 10.47 7.63
C TYR A 247 -2.51 10.04 6.23
N HIS A 248 -3.39 10.06 5.23
CA HIS A 248 -3.05 9.63 3.86
C HIS A 248 -2.07 10.58 3.17
N LYS A 249 -2.08 11.86 3.54
CA LYS A 249 -1.10 12.85 3.09
C LYS A 249 0.29 12.49 3.64
N ALA A 250 0.38 12.23 4.93
CA ALA A 250 1.62 11.84 5.60
C ALA A 250 2.18 10.52 5.03
N VAL A 251 1.32 9.52 4.82
CA VAL A 251 1.72 8.27 4.16
C VAL A 251 2.28 8.54 2.77
N ALA A 252 1.56 9.28 1.91
CA ALA A 252 2.02 9.58 0.55
C ALA A 252 3.38 10.31 0.51
N GLN A 253 3.60 11.27 1.42
CA GLN A 253 4.88 11.98 1.55
C GLN A 253 6.02 11.02 1.91
N LEU A 254 5.81 10.15 2.90
CA LEU A 254 6.80 9.18 3.34
C LEU A 254 7.07 8.10 2.28
N SER A 255 6.06 7.68 1.51
CA SER A 255 6.22 6.72 0.41
C SER A 255 7.13 7.27 -0.69
N LYS A 256 7.09 8.59 -0.98
CA LYS A 256 8.01 9.23 -1.93
C LYS A 256 9.46 9.18 -1.45
N ILE A 257 9.71 9.43 -0.17
CA ILE A 257 11.05 9.28 0.43
C ILE A 257 11.51 7.82 0.35
N THR A 258 10.60 6.90 0.66
CA THR A 258 10.88 5.45 0.58
C THR A 258 11.22 5.02 -0.84
N TYR A 259 10.57 5.58 -1.86
CA TYR A 259 10.93 5.34 -3.27
C TYR A 259 12.40 5.71 -3.57
N LEU A 260 12.85 6.88 -3.09
CA LEU A 260 14.22 7.35 -3.29
C LEU A 260 15.24 6.38 -2.67
N ILE A 261 14.95 5.82 -1.49
CA ILE A 261 15.79 4.80 -0.87
C ILE A 261 15.94 3.59 -1.79
N VAL A 262 14.82 3.05 -2.28
CA VAL A 262 14.83 1.86 -3.14
C VAL A 262 15.59 2.12 -4.44
N GLN A 263 15.37 3.29 -5.05
CA GLN A 263 16.01 3.65 -6.30
C GLN A 263 17.51 3.90 -6.15
N ASP A 264 17.91 4.68 -5.15
CA ASP A 264 19.24 5.25 -5.06
C ASP A 264 20.20 4.44 -4.16
N LEU A 265 19.68 3.74 -3.14
CA LEU A 265 20.50 2.94 -2.22
C LEU A 265 20.52 1.44 -2.54
N TYR A 266 19.48 0.93 -3.20
CA TYR A 266 19.34 -0.49 -3.54
C TYR A 266 19.32 -0.78 -5.04
N GLY A 267 19.00 0.21 -5.88
CA GLY A 267 18.95 0.04 -7.33
C GLY A 267 20.34 0.06 -7.99
N PRO A 268 20.42 -0.18 -9.32
CA PRO A 268 21.68 -0.13 -10.07
C PRO A 268 22.42 1.22 -9.97
N ARG A 269 21.68 2.29 -9.68
CA ARG A 269 22.23 3.64 -9.45
C ARG A 269 23.11 3.71 -8.21
N ALA A 270 22.93 2.81 -7.24
CA ALA A 270 23.73 2.73 -6.04
C ALA A 270 25.25 2.59 -6.35
N ALA A 271 25.60 1.94 -7.47
CA ALA A 271 26.99 1.81 -7.90
C ALA A 271 27.55 3.08 -8.58
N GLN A 272 26.71 4.04 -8.94
CA GLN A 272 27.05 5.23 -9.74
C GLN A 272 27.03 6.53 -8.94
N ILE A 273 26.49 6.51 -7.71
CA ILE A 273 26.32 7.69 -6.86
C ILE A 273 27.24 7.55 -5.64
N CYS A 274 27.70 8.67 -5.08
CA CYS A 274 28.36 8.67 -3.77
C CYS A 274 27.33 8.30 -2.69
N LEU A 275 27.22 7.01 -2.39
CA LEU A 275 26.23 6.43 -1.49
C LEU A 275 26.17 7.12 -0.13
N ASP A 276 27.31 7.53 0.42
CA ASP A 276 27.37 8.16 1.73
C ASP A 276 26.68 9.53 1.72
N SER A 277 26.98 10.39 0.73
CA SER A 277 26.33 11.69 0.60
C SER A 277 24.83 11.57 0.33
N ARG A 278 24.44 10.63 -0.54
CA ARG A 278 23.03 10.43 -0.88
C ARG A 278 22.22 9.86 0.28
N ALA A 279 22.82 8.97 1.06
CA ALA A 279 22.19 8.45 2.28
C ALA A 279 21.99 9.57 3.31
N GLU A 280 22.94 10.49 3.47
CA GLU A 280 22.83 11.64 4.37
C GLU A 280 21.70 12.59 3.94
N GLU A 281 21.58 12.89 2.64
CA GLU A 281 20.46 13.69 2.09
C GLU A 281 19.11 13.05 2.40
N ILE A 282 18.95 11.76 2.10
CA ILE A 282 17.70 11.02 2.34
C ILE A 282 17.37 10.96 3.83
N LEU A 283 18.37 10.77 4.70
CA LEU A 283 18.16 10.81 6.15
C LEU A 283 17.72 12.20 6.63
N GLY A 284 18.24 13.27 6.01
CA GLY A 284 17.76 14.64 6.20
C GLY A 284 16.29 14.80 5.82
N ASP A 285 15.89 14.29 4.66
CA ASP A 285 14.49 14.33 4.19
C ASP A 285 13.55 13.58 5.15
N ILE A 286 13.97 12.41 5.65
CA ILE A 286 13.23 11.63 6.66
C ILE A 286 13.02 12.45 7.94
N GLN A 287 14.08 13.11 8.43
CA GLN A 287 13.99 13.93 9.64
C GLN A 287 13.12 15.18 9.44
N CYS A 288 13.24 15.85 8.30
CA CYS A 288 12.38 16.97 7.94
C CYS A 288 10.91 16.56 7.93
N PHE A 289 10.58 15.42 7.31
CA PHE A 289 9.22 14.87 7.34
C PHE A 289 8.70 14.69 8.77
N TRP A 290 9.49 14.11 9.68
CA TRP A 290 9.06 13.89 11.06
C TRP A 290 8.86 15.20 11.85
N ASN A 291 9.69 16.20 11.59
CA ASN A 291 9.61 17.51 12.23
C ASN A 291 8.35 18.28 11.77
N GLU A 292 7.98 18.16 10.49
CA GLU A 292 6.79 18.79 9.91
C GLU A 292 5.49 18.02 10.19
N LEU A 293 5.58 16.75 10.60
CA LEU A 293 4.42 15.92 10.91
C LEU A 293 3.67 16.49 12.12
N HIS A 294 2.36 16.70 11.97
CA HIS A 294 1.50 17.16 13.05
C HIS A 294 1.56 16.23 14.27
N GLU A 295 1.62 16.82 15.47
CA GLU A 295 1.76 16.07 16.74
C GLU A 295 0.69 15.01 16.95
N TYR A 296 -0.56 15.25 16.54
CA TYR A 296 -1.65 14.27 16.70
C TYR A 296 -1.50 13.02 15.81
N LEU A 297 -0.60 13.05 14.81
CA LEU A 297 -0.24 11.92 13.97
C LEU A 297 1.00 11.16 14.48
N LYS A 298 1.63 11.64 15.57
CA LYS A 298 2.76 10.96 16.19
C LYS A 298 2.26 9.93 17.22
N PRO A 299 2.91 8.75 17.33
CA PRO A 299 2.55 7.76 18.33
C PRO A 299 2.59 8.34 19.76
N GLY A 300 1.54 8.08 20.54
CA GLY A 300 1.40 8.59 21.91
C GLY A 300 0.60 9.87 22.06
N ALA A 301 0.20 10.53 20.97
CA ALA A 301 -0.74 11.64 21.05
C ALA A 301 -2.13 11.20 21.59
N PRO A 302 -2.90 12.12 22.21
CA PRO A 302 -4.28 11.83 22.60
C PRO A 302 -5.18 11.84 21.36
N LEU A 303 -5.69 10.67 20.98
CA LEU A 303 -6.58 10.48 19.83
C LEU A 303 -7.70 9.46 20.12
N ALA A 304 -8.73 9.46 19.28
CA ALA A 304 -9.80 8.47 19.34
C ALA A 304 -9.25 7.05 19.17
N ALA A 305 -9.76 6.08 19.95
CA ALA A 305 -9.27 4.71 19.92
C ALA A 305 -9.30 4.08 18.51
N SER A 306 -10.30 4.44 17.68
CA SER A 306 -10.42 3.97 16.29
C SER A 306 -9.28 4.41 15.38
N HIS A 307 -8.57 5.50 15.72
CA HIS A 307 -7.42 6.00 14.97
C HIS A 307 -6.08 5.39 15.45
N SER A 308 -6.06 4.69 16.59
CA SER A 308 -4.83 4.21 17.23
C SER A 308 -4.00 3.35 16.28
N ARG A 309 -4.64 2.40 15.58
CA ARG A 309 -3.96 1.51 14.65
C ARG A 309 -3.26 2.28 13.53
N ALA A 310 -3.96 3.21 12.87
CA ALA A 310 -3.40 4.00 11.77
C ALA A 310 -2.18 4.80 12.24
N VAL A 311 -2.28 5.50 13.38
CA VAL A 311 -1.18 6.32 13.92
C VAL A 311 0.04 5.49 14.31
N HIS A 312 -0.15 4.35 14.98
CA HIS A 312 0.95 3.42 15.25
C HIS A 312 1.61 2.91 13.97
N TYR A 313 0.81 2.61 12.95
CA TYR A 313 1.31 2.20 11.64
C TYR A 313 2.12 3.29 10.93
N LEU A 314 1.72 4.56 11.03
CA LEU A 314 2.51 5.67 10.50
C LEU A 314 3.86 5.76 11.20
N GLY A 315 3.88 5.61 12.53
CA GLY A 315 5.12 5.53 13.30
C GLY A 315 6.01 4.37 12.87
N LEU A 316 5.44 3.16 12.71
CA LEU A 316 6.17 2.00 12.22
C LEU A 316 6.70 2.18 10.79
N ARG A 317 5.91 2.80 9.90
CA ARG A 317 6.34 3.17 8.54
C ARG A 317 7.56 4.08 8.61
N TYR A 318 7.51 5.12 9.43
CA TYR A 318 8.61 6.08 9.62
C TYR A 318 9.89 5.40 10.11
N GLU A 319 9.82 4.64 11.22
CA GLU A 319 10.99 3.95 11.75
C GLU A 319 11.55 2.93 10.75
N TYR A 320 10.67 2.27 10.00
CA TYR A 320 11.09 1.32 8.98
C TYR A 320 11.75 2.00 7.77
N THR A 321 11.32 3.18 7.38
CA THR A 321 12.00 3.99 6.35
C THR A 321 13.44 4.30 6.79
N ILE A 322 13.67 4.63 8.07
CA ILE A 322 15.04 4.79 8.62
C ILE A 322 15.80 3.47 8.52
N LEU A 323 15.20 2.36 8.99
CA LEU A 323 15.86 1.05 8.96
C LEU A 323 16.31 0.65 7.56
N VAL A 324 15.46 0.84 6.55
CA VAL A 324 15.81 0.52 5.16
C VAL A 324 16.90 1.46 4.65
N ALA A 325 16.90 2.75 5.00
CA ALA A 325 17.98 3.67 4.64
C ALA A 325 19.34 3.31 5.27
N THR A 326 19.34 2.81 6.52
CA THR A 326 20.56 2.61 7.31
C THR A 326 21.05 1.16 7.34
N ARG A 327 20.22 0.16 7.04
CA ARG A 327 20.60 -1.27 7.06
C ARG A 327 21.85 -1.60 6.22
N PRO A 328 22.08 -1.02 5.03
CA PRO A 328 23.32 -1.27 4.29
C PRO A 328 24.57 -0.90 5.12
N SER A 329 24.49 0.14 5.95
CA SER A 329 25.59 0.56 6.83
C SER A 329 25.88 -0.47 7.93
N VAL A 330 24.85 -1.11 8.49
CA VAL A 330 25.02 -2.21 9.47
C VAL A 330 25.76 -3.38 8.84
N VAL A 331 25.35 -3.78 7.64
CA VAL A 331 25.99 -4.90 6.91
C VAL A 331 27.42 -4.56 6.53
N SER A 332 27.68 -3.34 6.04
CA SER A 332 29.04 -2.89 5.70
C SER A 332 29.94 -2.86 6.94
N CYS A 333 29.47 -2.33 8.06
CA CYS A 333 30.27 -2.29 9.28
C CYS A 333 30.56 -3.69 9.84
N TRP A 334 29.62 -4.63 9.69
CA TRP A 334 29.85 -6.05 10.01
C TRP A 334 30.93 -6.68 9.13
N LYS A 335 30.91 -6.43 7.81
CA LYS A 335 31.94 -6.94 6.88
C LYS A 335 33.34 -6.36 7.12
N SER A 336 33.43 -5.14 7.64
CA SER A 336 34.70 -4.45 7.90
C SER A 336 35.37 -4.85 9.22
N PHE A 337 34.87 -5.86 9.93
CA PHE A 337 35.40 -6.34 11.22
C PHE A 337 35.68 -5.21 12.24
N GLY A 338 34.82 -4.18 12.26
CA GLY A 338 34.90 -3.08 13.23
C GLY A 338 35.75 -1.87 12.80
N SER A 339 36.47 -1.92 11.67
CA SER A 339 37.08 -0.71 11.09
C SER A 339 36.01 0.09 10.35
N CYS A 340 35.27 0.92 11.10
CA CYS A 340 34.16 1.72 10.59
C CYS A 340 34.47 3.21 10.75
N SER A 341 34.25 4.00 9.70
CA SER A 341 34.34 5.47 9.80
C SER A 341 33.27 6.02 10.74
N ASP A 342 33.51 7.20 11.32
CA ASP A 342 32.56 7.85 12.23
C ASP A 342 31.16 8.00 11.59
N ARG A 343 31.11 8.36 10.31
CA ARG A 343 29.85 8.48 9.55
C ARG A 343 29.11 7.15 9.42
N LEU A 344 29.85 6.07 9.15
CA LEU A 344 29.25 4.73 9.07
C LEU A 344 28.69 4.31 10.43
N MET A 345 29.42 4.60 11.52
CA MET A 345 28.97 4.31 12.88
C MET A 345 27.74 5.12 13.28
N GLN A 346 27.65 6.39 12.91
CA GLN A 346 26.44 7.20 13.13
C GLN A 346 25.20 6.58 12.47
N ARG A 347 25.31 6.10 11.22
CA ARG A 347 24.20 5.41 10.54
C ARG A 347 23.84 4.08 11.20
N VAL A 348 24.81 3.34 11.71
CA VAL A 348 24.55 2.13 12.52
C VAL A 348 23.76 2.48 13.77
N GLN A 349 24.15 3.51 14.52
CA GLN A 349 23.45 3.97 15.71
C GLN A 349 22.01 4.41 15.41
N LEU A 350 21.79 5.12 14.30
CA LEU A 350 20.45 5.48 13.83
C LEU A 350 19.59 4.24 13.53
N CYS A 351 20.16 3.23 12.89
CA CYS A 351 19.50 1.95 12.62
C CYS A 351 19.07 1.25 13.92
N GLU A 352 19.98 1.15 14.89
CA GLU A 352 19.70 0.53 16.19
C GLU A 352 18.63 1.30 16.97
N ALA A 353 18.70 2.63 16.97
CA ALA A 353 17.72 3.47 17.63
C ALA A 353 16.32 3.31 16.99
N ALA A 354 16.23 3.24 15.67
CA ALA A 354 14.97 2.99 14.96
C ALA A 354 14.40 1.59 15.24
N ASN A 355 15.27 0.58 15.36
CA ASN A 355 14.86 -0.77 15.74
C ASN A 355 14.28 -0.83 17.16
N ARG A 356 14.91 -0.16 18.13
CA ARG A 356 14.40 -0.04 19.51
C ARG A 356 13.06 0.71 19.57
N ARG A 357 12.92 1.82 18.85
CA ARG A 357 11.64 2.56 18.78
C ARG A 357 10.53 1.75 18.13
N SER A 358 10.86 0.99 17.08
CA SER A 358 9.92 0.04 16.47
C SER A 358 9.46 -1.03 17.46
N LEU A 359 10.35 -1.59 18.28
CA LEU A 359 9.99 -2.54 19.32
C LEU A 359 8.99 -1.95 20.34
N ILE A 360 9.20 -0.71 20.78
CA ILE A 360 8.26 -0.02 21.69
C ILE A 360 6.87 0.11 21.04
N LEU A 361 6.82 0.51 19.76
CA LEU A 361 5.56 0.64 19.03
C LEU A 361 4.86 -0.72 18.84
N LEU A 362 5.59 -1.76 18.46
CA LEU A 362 5.04 -3.10 18.30
C LEU A 362 4.51 -3.67 19.62
N LYS A 363 5.23 -3.49 20.73
CA LYS A 363 4.74 -3.90 22.06
C LYS A 363 3.47 -3.18 22.45
N ARG A 364 3.40 -1.87 22.21
CA ARG A 364 2.20 -1.08 22.48
C ARG A 364 1.00 -1.55 21.64
N MET A 365 1.22 -1.80 20.35
CA MET A 365 0.20 -2.39 19.49
C MET A 365 -0.27 -3.76 19.98
N ALA A 366 0.62 -4.60 20.50
CA ALA A 366 0.26 -5.91 21.07
C ALA A 366 -0.59 -5.75 22.34
N GLN A 367 -0.19 -4.85 23.24
CA GLN A 367 -0.93 -4.55 24.48
C GLN A 367 -2.33 -3.97 24.22
N GLU A 368 -2.45 -3.11 23.20
CA GLU A 368 -3.73 -2.51 22.78
C GLU A 368 -4.57 -3.46 21.90
N GLY A 369 -4.10 -4.69 21.62
CA GLY A 369 -4.82 -5.66 20.81
C GLY A 369 -4.98 -5.24 19.35
N LEU A 370 -4.06 -4.44 18.83
CA LEU A 370 -4.18 -3.83 17.51
C LEU A 370 -3.68 -4.71 16.37
N PHE A 371 -3.06 -5.86 16.63
CA PHE A 371 -2.54 -6.75 15.58
C PHE A 371 -3.65 -7.49 14.82
N SER A 372 -3.48 -7.59 13.50
CA SER A 372 -4.37 -8.33 12.61
C SER A 372 -3.68 -9.58 12.07
N GLN A 373 -4.31 -10.74 12.24
CA GLN A 373 -3.88 -11.98 11.59
C GLN A 373 -4.19 -11.98 10.08
N GLN A 374 -5.00 -11.03 9.63
CA GLN A 374 -5.42 -10.90 8.24
C GLN A 374 -4.69 -9.74 7.53
N ASN A 375 -3.69 -9.15 8.17
CA ASN A 375 -2.85 -8.15 7.54
C ASN A 375 -1.40 -8.60 7.57
N PHE A 376 -0.94 -9.21 6.48
CA PHE A 376 0.45 -9.63 6.29
C PHE A 376 1.46 -8.52 6.62
N LEU A 377 1.08 -7.25 6.45
CA LEU A 377 1.97 -6.13 6.73
C LEU A 377 2.34 -6.05 8.23
N ASP A 378 1.44 -6.46 9.14
CA ASP A 378 1.73 -6.50 10.59
C ASP A 378 2.92 -7.43 10.84
N ALA A 379 2.87 -8.63 10.26
CA ALA A 379 3.95 -9.60 10.36
C ALA A 379 5.23 -9.07 9.72
N THR A 380 5.16 -8.37 8.58
CA THR A 380 6.39 -7.84 7.96
C THR A 380 7.13 -6.84 8.84
N TYR A 381 6.44 -5.98 9.60
CA TYR A 381 7.11 -5.07 10.53
C TYR A 381 7.78 -5.81 11.68
N VAL A 382 7.12 -6.83 12.24
CA VAL A 382 7.69 -7.68 13.29
C VAL A 382 8.95 -8.40 12.78
N LEU A 383 8.84 -9.07 11.63
CA LEU A 383 9.92 -9.91 11.09
C LEU A 383 11.11 -9.08 10.60
N ALA A 384 10.87 -7.91 10.00
CA ALA A 384 11.95 -7.05 9.54
C ALA A 384 12.75 -6.45 10.71
N ASN A 385 12.09 -6.13 11.83
CA ASN A 385 12.75 -5.67 13.04
C ASN A 385 13.47 -6.80 13.78
N ALA A 386 12.92 -8.03 13.79
CA ALA A 386 13.62 -9.21 14.32
C ALA A 386 14.96 -9.44 13.61
N LEU A 387 15.00 -9.25 12.29
CA LEU A 387 16.22 -9.40 11.51
C LEU A 387 17.30 -8.38 11.91
N ILE A 388 16.94 -7.11 12.15
CA ILE A 388 17.90 -6.10 12.61
C ILE A 388 18.39 -6.42 14.02
N LEU A 389 17.52 -6.88 14.91
CA LEU A 389 17.89 -7.31 16.26
C LEU A 389 18.86 -8.50 16.24
N LEU A 390 18.63 -9.50 15.37
CA LEU A 390 19.58 -10.60 15.17
C LEU A 390 20.92 -10.11 14.64
N LEU A 391 20.94 -9.18 13.68
CA LEU A 391 22.19 -8.60 13.18
C LEU A 391 22.97 -7.87 14.27
N ARG A 392 22.28 -7.15 15.17
CA ARG A 392 22.89 -6.50 16.35
C ARG A 392 23.48 -7.54 17.30
N LEU A 393 22.71 -8.56 17.66
CA LEU A 393 23.12 -9.66 18.53
C LEU A 393 24.35 -10.41 18.01
N VAL A 394 24.39 -10.72 16.71
CA VAL A 394 25.52 -11.43 16.10
C VAL A 394 26.77 -10.55 16.05
N LYS A 395 26.60 -9.23 15.85
CA LYS A 395 27.71 -8.28 15.76
C LYS A 395 28.36 -8.01 17.13
N ASP A 396 27.56 -7.78 18.16
CA ASP A 396 28.03 -7.42 19.49
C ASP A 396 27.18 -8.13 20.57
N PRO A 397 27.46 -9.42 20.84
CA PRO A 397 26.68 -10.20 21.78
C PRO A 397 26.70 -9.61 23.20
N SER A 398 25.53 -9.26 23.75
CA SER A 398 25.40 -8.76 25.12
C SER A 398 24.21 -9.38 25.86
N ARG A 399 24.27 -9.38 27.20
CA ARG A 399 23.16 -9.85 28.03
C ARG A 399 21.93 -8.95 27.89
N GLU A 400 22.11 -7.63 27.73
CA GLU A 400 20.98 -6.71 27.50
C GLU A 400 20.27 -7.00 26.17
N LEU A 401 21.02 -7.26 25.09
CA LEU A 401 20.44 -7.59 23.79
C LEU A 401 19.71 -8.94 23.80
N LEU A 402 20.21 -9.92 24.56
CA LEU A 402 19.52 -11.19 24.74
C LEU A 402 18.19 -11.01 25.48
N MET A 403 18.12 -10.13 26.49
CA MET A 403 16.85 -9.78 27.13
C MET A 403 15.89 -9.08 26.17
N GLU A 404 16.38 -8.12 25.36
CA GLU A 404 15.58 -7.47 24.31
C GLU A 404 15.02 -8.52 23.32
N ALA A 405 15.82 -9.54 22.98
CA ALA A 405 15.41 -10.63 22.10
C ALA A 405 14.38 -11.59 22.71
N ASP A 406 14.51 -11.92 23.99
CA ASP A 406 13.53 -12.75 24.71
C ASP A 406 12.16 -12.04 24.75
N GLU A 407 12.15 -10.72 24.96
CA GLU A 407 10.92 -9.92 24.86
C GLU A 407 10.37 -9.87 23.43
N TYR A 408 11.26 -9.86 22.43
CA TYR A 408 10.89 -9.83 21.02
C TYR A 408 10.26 -11.14 20.53
N CYS A 409 10.65 -12.29 21.10
CA CYS A 409 10.07 -13.60 20.77
C CYS A 409 8.54 -13.61 20.88
N LEU A 410 7.98 -12.92 21.89
CA LEU A 410 6.52 -12.79 22.06
C LEU A 410 5.83 -12.10 20.87
N LEU A 411 6.50 -11.14 20.23
CA LEU A 411 5.98 -10.51 19.01
C LEU A 411 6.08 -11.44 17.81
N ILE A 412 7.17 -12.21 17.69
CA ILE A 412 7.33 -13.19 16.61
C ILE A 412 6.24 -14.25 16.70
N ASP A 413 5.84 -14.65 17.91
CA ASP A 413 4.75 -15.60 18.14
C ASP A 413 3.43 -15.18 17.49
N MET A 414 3.14 -13.88 17.47
CA MET A 414 1.94 -13.33 16.83
C MET A 414 1.93 -13.55 15.31
N THR A 415 3.08 -13.83 14.70
CA THR A 415 3.24 -14.03 13.25
C THR A 415 3.19 -15.49 12.80
N GLN A 416 3.07 -16.45 13.73
CA GLN A 416 3.14 -17.88 13.44
C GLN A 416 1.99 -18.42 12.56
N HIS A 417 0.92 -17.66 12.37
CA HIS A 417 -0.11 -18.00 11.38
C HIS A 417 0.48 -18.06 9.96
N LEU A 418 1.53 -17.29 9.68
CA LEU A 418 2.28 -17.31 8.43
C LEU A 418 3.45 -18.29 8.48
N ASN A 419 3.73 -18.91 7.34
CA ASN A 419 4.88 -19.80 7.17
C ASN A 419 6.21 -19.10 7.49
N ILE A 420 6.41 -17.89 6.96
CA ILE A 420 7.61 -17.10 7.22
C ILE A 420 7.77 -16.77 8.72
N GLY A 421 6.68 -16.53 9.44
CA GLY A 421 6.72 -16.28 10.88
C GLY A 421 7.21 -17.51 11.67
N ARG A 422 6.72 -18.71 11.33
CA ARG A 422 7.18 -19.97 11.94
C ARG A 422 8.66 -20.23 11.67
N VAL A 423 9.12 -20.02 10.43
CA VAL A 423 10.52 -20.19 10.04
C VAL A 423 11.41 -19.17 10.76
N THR A 424 11.01 -17.91 10.80
CA THR A 424 11.76 -16.86 11.51
C THR A 424 11.86 -17.16 13.00
N LYS A 425 10.77 -17.59 13.66
CA LYS A 425 10.80 -17.98 15.08
C LYS A 425 11.88 -19.02 15.35
N ARG A 426 11.83 -20.13 14.61
CA ARG A 426 12.77 -21.23 14.77
C ARG A 426 14.23 -20.74 14.68
N HIS A 427 14.57 -20.02 13.62
CA HIS A 427 15.94 -19.52 13.44
C HIS A 427 16.34 -18.44 14.45
N PHE A 428 15.40 -17.61 14.89
CA PHE A 428 15.63 -16.60 15.91
C PHE A 428 15.98 -17.26 17.26
N GLU A 429 15.24 -18.30 17.65
CA GLU A 429 15.48 -19.08 18.88
C GLU A 429 16.79 -19.88 18.79
N GLU A 430 17.05 -20.55 17.66
CA GLU A 430 18.31 -21.28 17.43
C GLU A 430 19.53 -20.34 17.57
N THR A 431 19.48 -19.17 16.92
CA THR A 431 20.58 -18.20 16.94
C THR A 431 20.80 -17.59 18.33
N THR A 432 19.73 -17.20 19.02
CA THR A 432 19.83 -16.63 20.37
C THR A 432 20.33 -17.67 21.39
N CYS A 433 19.95 -18.94 21.26
CA CYS A 433 20.47 -20.03 22.08
C CYS A 433 21.97 -20.25 21.85
N GLU A 434 22.42 -20.24 20.60
CA GLU A 434 23.85 -20.36 20.26
C GLU A 434 24.65 -19.20 20.87
N ILE A 435 24.16 -17.96 20.74
CA ILE A 435 24.81 -16.78 21.32
C ILE A 435 24.86 -16.87 22.85
N ARG A 436 23.77 -17.30 23.49
CA ARG A 436 23.71 -17.49 24.95
C ARG A 436 24.77 -18.48 25.43
N SER A 437 24.96 -19.60 24.72
CA SER A 437 25.98 -20.59 25.09
C SER A 437 27.42 -20.06 24.97
N ARG A 438 27.66 -19.07 24.09
CA ARG A 438 28.99 -18.42 23.95
C ARG A 438 29.29 -17.39 25.03
N LEU A 439 28.26 -16.75 25.61
CA LEU A 439 28.44 -15.68 26.59
C LEU A 439 28.64 -16.17 28.03
N GLY A 440 28.37 -17.46 28.33
CA GLY A 440 28.43 -18.00 29.69
C GLY A 440 27.16 -17.73 30.47
#